data_AF-A0AAQ3RE44-F1
#
_entry.id   AF-A0AAQ3RE44-F1
#
_cell.length_a   1.000
_cell.length_b   1.000
_cell.length_c   1.000
_cell.angle_alpha   90.00
_cell.angle_beta   90.00
_cell.angle_gamma   90.00
#
_symmetry.space_group_name_H-M   'P 1'
#
loop_
_entity.id
_entity.type
_entity.pdbx_description
1 polymer ?
#
loop_
_entity_poly.entity_id
_entity_poly.type
_entity_poly.pdbx_seq_one_letter_code
_entity_poly.pdbx_strand_id
1 'polypeptide(L)'
;MKANGDRRKVKISRDGNYLGPFAFKMNFPAGFRPNVGYLEQLERWQKLEFPSPYLNARRFDSADPKARKRSVAVIHELLSLTMEKRMTSAQLEAFHAECLLPSQLLLCLIKHQGIFYLTNKGERSTVFLKDAYIGSNLIGKCPLLQFYDKFMALCGRGNIDLSENTNSLPTVI
;
A
#
# COMPACT_ATOMS: atom_id res chain seq x y z
N MET A 1 -16.72 31.08 38.36
CA MET A 1 -16.18 29.78 37.91
C MET A 1 -16.66 29.50 36.49
N LYS A 2 -15.77 29.57 35.48
CA LYS A 2 -16.05 29.05 34.13
C LYS A 2 -14.90 28.12 33.77
N ALA A 3 -15.17 26.83 33.79
CA ALA A 3 -14.25 25.80 33.32
C ALA A 3 -14.13 25.96 31.80
N ASN A 4 -12.99 26.49 31.34
CA ASN A 4 -12.66 26.51 29.92
C ASN A 4 -12.19 25.09 29.57
N GLY A 5 -13.03 24.36 28.84
CA GLY A 5 -12.80 22.99 28.46
C GLY A 5 -11.47 22.85 27.74
N ASP A 6 -10.58 22.10 28.36
CA ASP A 6 -9.30 21.67 27.80
C ASP A 6 -9.61 20.84 26.55
N ARG A 7 -9.58 21.48 25.37
CA ARG A 7 -9.65 20.79 24.08
C ARG A 7 -8.38 19.96 24.01
N ARG A 8 -8.46 18.71 24.47
CA ARG A 8 -7.40 17.71 24.30
C ARG A 8 -7.02 17.74 22.83
N LYS A 9 -5.89 18.37 22.50
CA LYS A 9 -5.31 18.32 21.17
C LYS A 9 -4.94 16.86 20.97
N VAL A 10 -5.83 16.10 20.33
CA VAL A 10 -5.59 14.70 20.00
C VAL A 10 -4.26 14.68 19.26
N LYS A 11 -3.28 13.97 19.81
CA LYS A 11 -1.93 13.91 19.27
C LYS A 11 -2.01 13.16 17.95
N ILE A 12 -2.14 13.92 16.85
CA ILE A 12 -2.19 13.36 15.50
C ILE A 12 -0.87 12.62 15.24
N SER A 13 -0.97 11.33 14.88
CA SER A 13 0.18 10.52 14.49
C SER A 13 0.84 11.15 13.24
N ARG A 14 2.15 11.45 13.34
CA ARG A 14 2.91 12.03 12.23
C ARG A 14 3.27 10.99 11.15
N ASP A 15 3.34 9.72 11.54
CA ASP A 15 3.60 8.57 10.68
C ASP A 15 2.34 8.03 10.00
N GLY A 16 1.16 8.54 10.36
CA GLY A 16 -0.12 8.18 9.75
C GLY A 16 -0.68 6.82 10.19
N ASN A 17 -0.05 6.16 11.17
CA ASN A 17 -0.53 4.89 11.72
C ASN A 17 -1.45 5.13 12.91
N TYR A 18 -2.55 4.37 12.94
CA TYR A 18 -3.55 4.43 13.99
C TYR A 18 -3.88 3.02 14.47
N LEU A 19 -4.16 2.89 15.78
CA LEU A 19 -4.64 1.63 16.34
C LEU A 19 -6.14 1.52 16.07
N GLY A 20 -6.52 0.50 15.31
CA GLY A 20 -7.92 0.19 15.02
C GLY A 20 -8.03 -1.11 14.23
N PRO A 21 -9.14 -1.84 14.35
CA PRO A 21 -9.31 -3.15 13.70
C PRO A 21 -9.29 -3.08 12.17
N PHE A 22 -9.52 -1.89 11.60
CA PHE A 22 -9.61 -1.67 10.17
C PHE A 22 -8.69 -0.56 9.67
N ALA A 23 -7.66 -0.25 10.46
CA ALA A 23 -6.66 0.73 10.07
C ALA A 23 -5.61 0.07 9.17
N PHE A 24 -5.39 0.61 7.98
CA PHE A 24 -4.30 0.18 7.12
C PHE A 24 -2.96 0.66 7.68
N LYS A 25 -1.95 -0.21 7.61
CA LYS A 25 -0.57 0.18 7.91
C LYS A 25 -0.09 1.19 6.87
N MET A 26 0.36 2.34 7.34
CA MET A 26 0.85 3.45 6.52
C MET A 26 2.37 3.47 6.51
N ASN A 27 2.93 3.37 5.30
CA ASN A 27 4.36 3.50 5.03
C ASN A 27 4.55 4.65 4.02
N PHE A 28 4.80 5.87 4.48
CA PHE A 28 4.98 7.00 3.56
C PHE A 28 6.31 6.95 2.79
N PRO A 29 6.37 7.44 1.53
CA PRO A 29 7.63 7.60 0.81
C PRO A 29 8.63 8.48 1.58
N ALA A 30 9.92 8.22 1.41
CA ALA A 30 10.97 9.09 1.95
C ALA A 30 10.78 10.53 1.42
N GLY A 31 10.90 11.51 2.32
CA GLY A 31 10.71 12.92 1.98
C GLY A 31 9.24 13.37 1.89
N PHE A 32 8.25 12.49 1.95
CA PHE A 32 6.85 12.90 2.06
C PHE A 32 6.60 13.59 3.41
N ARG A 33 6.12 14.83 3.38
CA ARG A 33 5.81 15.65 4.56
C ARG A 33 4.30 15.94 4.58
N PRO A 34 3.49 15.06 5.18
CA PRO A 34 2.05 15.32 5.27
C PRO A 34 1.78 16.54 6.15
N ASN A 35 0.94 17.45 5.67
CA ASN A 35 0.47 18.56 6.49
C ASN A 35 -0.60 18.07 7.50
N VAL A 36 -0.93 18.93 8.46
CA VAL A 36 -1.89 18.59 9.53
C VAL A 36 -3.27 18.20 8.97
N GLY A 37 -3.77 18.96 7.98
CA GLY A 37 -5.08 18.68 7.37
C GLY A 37 -5.14 17.33 6.66
N TYR A 38 -4.05 16.91 6.01
CA TYR A 38 -3.92 15.59 5.41
C TYR A 38 -4.00 14.50 6.48
N LEU A 39 -3.28 14.65 7.59
CA LEU A 39 -3.30 13.66 8.67
C LEU A 39 -4.66 13.59 9.35
N GLU A 40 -5.37 14.71 9.53
CA GLU A 40 -6.74 14.71 10.04
C GLU A 40 -7.71 14.00 9.09
N GLN A 41 -7.58 14.22 7.78
CA GLN A 41 -8.40 13.52 6.78
C GLN A 41 -8.08 12.03 6.76
N LEU A 42 -6.81 11.66 6.83
CA LEU A 42 -6.36 10.28 6.91
C LEU A 42 -6.88 9.59 8.18
N GLU A 43 -6.80 10.25 9.33
CA GLU A 43 -7.34 9.73 10.60
C GLU A 43 -8.84 9.44 10.48
N ARG A 44 -9.61 10.39 9.95
CA ARG A 44 -11.05 10.22 9.74
C ARG A 44 -11.32 9.03 8.82
N TRP A 45 -10.56 8.91 7.73
CA TRP A 45 -10.69 7.79 6.79
C TRP A 45 -10.31 6.44 7.40
N GLN A 46 -9.21 6.37 8.16
CA GLN A 46 -8.77 5.18 8.88
C GLN A 46 -9.80 4.70 9.92
N LYS A 47 -10.52 5.65 10.55
CA LYS A 47 -11.58 5.36 11.53
C LYS A 47 -12.95 5.03 10.93
N LEU A 48 -13.17 5.27 9.63
CA LEU A 48 -14.42 4.87 8.98
C LEU A 48 -14.68 3.38 9.20
N GLU A 49 -15.95 3.02 9.31
CA GLU A 49 -16.37 1.62 9.21
C GLU A 49 -15.79 0.99 7.95
N PHE A 50 -15.46 -0.29 8.07
CA PHE A 50 -14.81 -1.05 7.02
C PHE A 50 -15.79 -2.09 6.49
N PRO A 51 -16.44 -1.81 5.36
CA PRO A 51 -17.20 -2.84 4.69
C PRO A 51 -16.25 -3.96 4.26
N SER A 52 -16.58 -5.19 4.64
CA SER A 52 -15.74 -6.33 4.29
C SER A 52 -15.49 -6.41 2.78
N PRO A 53 -14.23 -6.61 2.33
CA PRO A 53 -13.87 -6.77 0.91
C PRO A 53 -14.65 -7.89 0.22
N TYR A 54 -15.04 -8.91 1.00
CA TYR A 54 -15.73 -10.11 0.54
C TYR A 54 -17.25 -9.92 0.40
N LEU A 55 -17.81 -8.79 0.88
CA LEU A 55 -19.23 -8.49 0.69
C LEU A 55 -19.49 -7.99 -0.73
N ASN A 56 -20.71 -8.23 -1.23
CA ASN A 56 -21.13 -7.76 -2.55
C ASN A 56 -21.03 -6.23 -2.65
N ALA A 57 -20.21 -5.76 -3.59
CA ALA A 57 -19.93 -4.36 -3.83
C ALA A 57 -21.15 -3.52 -4.21
N ARG A 58 -22.18 -4.14 -4.83
CA ARG A 58 -23.42 -3.46 -5.26
C ARG A 58 -24.27 -2.93 -4.10
N ARG A 59 -23.95 -3.29 -2.86
CA ARG A 59 -24.63 -2.82 -1.65
C ARG A 59 -24.22 -1.40 -1.23
N PHE A 60 -23.18 -0.84 -1.85
CA PHE A 60 -22.63 0.45 -1.49
C PHE A 60 -22.81 1.46 -2.61
N ASP A 61 -23.23 2.67 -2.27
CA ASP A 61 -23.22 3.78 -3.21
C ASP A 61 -21.78 4.22 -3.48
N SER A 62 -21.44 4.37 -4.76
CA SER A 62 -20.16 4.90 -5.23
C SER A 62 -19.78 6.26 -4.61
N ALA A 63 -20.77 7.08 -4.22
CA ALA A 63 -20.54 8.36 -3.55
C ALA A 63 -20.13 8.22 -2.06
N ASP A 64 -20.42 7.08 -1.43
CA ASP A 64 -20.11 6.84 -0.02
C ASP A 64 -18.59 6.75 0.20
N PRO A 65 -18.00 7.53 1.13
CA PRO A 65 -16.62 7.31 1.58
C PRO A 65 -16.28 5.87 1.96
N LYS A 66 -17.24 5.10 2.49
CA LYS A 66 -17.06 3.68 2.82
C LYS A 66 -16.85 2.82 1.58
N ALA A 67 -17.50 3.13 0.46
CA ALA A 67 -17.30 2.42 -0.81
C ALA A 67 -15.85 2.58 -1.29
N ARG A 68 -15.30 3.80 -1.21
CA ARG A 68 -13.88 4.06 -1.55
C ARG A 68 -12.92 3.32 -0.62
N LYS A 69 -13.21 3.30 0.69
CA LYS A 69 -12.41 2.53 1.65
C LYS A 69 -12.45 1.03 1.34
N ARG A 70 -13.63 0.50 0.99
CA ARG A 70 -13.80 -0.89 0.54
C ARG A 70 -12.99 -1.16 -0.73
N SER A 71 -12.99 -0.29 -1.73
CA SER A 71 -12.19 -0.49 -2.95
C SER A 71 -10.70 -0.64 -2.64
N VAL A 72 -10.17 0.20 -1.75
CA VAL A 72 -8.78 0.08 -1.28
C VAL A 72 -8.55 -1.25 -0.58
N ALA A 73 -9.50 -1.69 0.24
CA ALA A 73 -9.43 -2.97 0.93
C ALA A 73 -9.45 -4.16 -0.05
N VAL A 74 -10.28 -4.13 -1.08
CA VAL A 74 -10.33 -5.18 -2.11
C VAL A 74 -9.01 -5.26 -2.87
N ILE A 75 -8.42 -4.12 -3.24
CA ILE A 75 -7.11 -4.10 -3.90
C ILE A 75 -6.03 -4.65 -2.96
N HIS A 76 -6.07 -4.27 -1.68
CA HIS A 76 -5.16 -4.77 -0.65
C HIS A 76 -5.23 -6.30 -0.56
N GLU A 77 -6.43 -6.88 -0.44
CA GLU A 77 -6.63 -8.32 -0.41
C GLU A 77 -6.23 -9.02 -1.73
N LEU A 78 -6.56 -8.43 -2.89
CA LEU A 78 -6.18 -9.01 -4.18
C LEU A 78 -4.66 -9.13 -4.31
N LEU A 79 -3.92 -8.09 -3.89
CA LEU A 79 -2.47 -8.14 -3.84
C LEU A 79 -1.99 -9.13 -2.77
N SER A 80 -2.64 -9.18 -1.60
CA SER A 80 -2.30 -10.08 -0.49
C SER A 80 -2.40 -11.56 -0.90
N LEU A 81 -3.25 -11.92 -1.86
CA LEU A 81 -3.39 -13.28 -2.39
C LEU A 81 -2.27 -13.67 -3.36
N THR A 82 -1.58 -12.72 -3.97
CA THR A 82 -0.47 -13.02 -4.89
C THR A 82 0.77 -13.48 -4.12
N MET A 83 1.62 -14.32 -4.75
CA MET A 83 2.87 -14.78 -4.12
C MET A 83 3.83 -13.62 -3.86
N GLU A 84 3.97 -12.72 -4.84
CA GLU A 84 4.88 -11.58 -4.77
C GLU A 84 4.23 -10.35 -4.12
N LYS A 85 2.97 -10.36 -3.71
CA LYS A 85 2.26 -9.19 -3.14
C LYS A 85 2.25 -7.97 -4.08
N ARG A 86 2.20 -8.24 -5.38
CA ARG A 86 2.19 -7.25 -6.46
C ARG A 86 1.39 -7.75 -7.66
N MET A 87 0.91 -6.83 -8.48
CA MET A 87 0.16 -7.13 -9.70
C MET A 87 0.37 -6.03 -10.73
N THR A 88 0.38 -6.37 -12.02
CA THR A 88 0.41 -5.36 -13.10
C THR A 88 -0.93 -4.64 -13.20
N SER A 89 -0.94 -3.42 -13.74
CA SER A 89 -2.19 -2.68 -13.98
C SER A 89 -3.15 -3.45 -14.87
N ALA A 90 -2.65 -4.15 -15.89
CA ALA A 90 -3.46 -4.98 -16.79
C ALA A 90 -4.12 -6.17 -16.05
N GLN A 91 -3.38 -6.81 -15.14
CA GLN A 91 -3.94 -7.88 -14.31
C GLN A 91 -5.00 -7.34 -13.35
N LEU A 92 -4.78 -6.18 -12.73
CA LEU A 92 -5.77 -5.50 -11.88
C LEU A 92 -7.03 -5.12 -12.66
N GLU A 93 -6.88 -4.66 -13.90
CA GLU A 93 -7.99 -4.30 -14.79
C GLU A 93 -8.88 -5.50 -15.11
N ALA A 94 -8.32 -6.72 -15.18
CA ALA A 94 -9.10 -7.94 -15.37
C ALA A 94 -10.10 -8.20 -14.22
N PHE A 95 -9.84 -7.66 -13.02
CA PHE A 95 -10.76 -7.74 -11.87
C PHE A 95 -11.72 -6.54 -11.77
N HIS A 96 -11.63 -5.55 -12.66
CA HIS A 96 -12.36 -4.29 -12.54
C HIS A 96 -13.87 -4.50 -12.39
N ALA A 97 -14.48 -5.23 -13.33
CA ALA A 97 -15.91 -5.47 -13.38
C ALA A 97 -16.41 -6.37 -12.22
N GLU A 98 -15.68 -7.45 -11.93
CA GLU A 98 -16.01 -8.43 -10.89
C GLU A 98 -15.95 -7.80 -9.48
N CYS A 99 -14.92 -6.99 -9.23
CA CYS A 99 -14.69 -6.38 -7.93
C CYS A 99 -15.32 -4.98 -7.77
N LEU A 100 -15.92 -4.44 -8.83
CA LEU A 100 -16.39 -3.06 -8.95
C LEU A 100 -15.31 -2.06 -8.50
N LEU A 101 -14.14 -2.17 -9.12
CA LEU A 101 -13.03 -1.26 -8.84
C LEU A 101 -13.35 0.16 -9.34
N PRO A 102 -12.71 1.20 -8.77
CA PRO A 102 -12.92 2.57 -9.21
C PRO A 102 -12.56 2.73 -10.69
N SER A 103 -13.36 3.49 -11.45
CA SER A 103 -13.08 3.80 -12.87
C SER A 103 -11.72 4.50 -13.06
N GLN A 104 -11.30 5.30 -12.08
CA GLN A 104 -9.98 5.92 -12.03
C GLN A 104 -9.05 5.15 -11.08
N LEU A 105 -8.79 3.87 -11.39
CA LEU A 105 -8.02 2.97 -10.53
C LEU A 105 -6.61 3.50 -10.21
N LEU A 106 -5.87 3.97 -11.22
CA LEU A 106 -4.54 4.54 -11.02
C LEU A 106 -4.56 5.75 -10.09
N LEU A 107 -5.54 6.64 -10.24
CA LEU A 107 -5.71 7.78 -9.34
C LEU A 107 -6.03 7.32 -7.91
N CYS A 108 -6.84 6.28 -7.76
CA CYS A 108 -7.11 5.67 -6.46
C CYS A 108 -5.80 5.18 -5.81
N LEU A 109 -4.97 4.45 -6.55
CA LEU A 109 -3.68 3.94 -6.05
C LEU A 109 -2.73 5.08 -5.65
N ILE A 110 -2.58 6.10 -6.49
CA ILE A 110 -1.72 7.27 -6.22
C ILE A 110 -2.17 8.02 -4.96
N LYS A 111 -3.49 8.21 -4.79
CA LYS A 111 -4.04 8.85 -3.58
C LYS A 111 -3.73 8.08 -2.30
N HIS A 112 -3.48 6.77 -2.40
CA HIS A 112 -3.19 5.87 -1.27
C HIS A 112 -1.73 5.40 -1.28
N GLN A 113 -0.80 6.30 -1.63
CA GLN A 113 0.66 6.03 -1.69
C GLN A 113 1.32 5.55 -0.39
N GLY A 114 0.62 5.66 0.74
CA GLY A 114 1.06 5.09 2.02
C GLY A 114 0.81 3.59 2.13
N ILE A 115 -0.09 3.05 1.32
CA ILE A 115 -0.50 1.63 1.30
C ILE A 115 0.05 0.95 0.06
N PHE A 116 -0.03 1.62 -1.10
CA PHE A 116 0.43 1.09 -2.37
C PHE A 116 1.64 1.84 -2.90
N TYR A 117 2.54 1.10 -3.54
CA TYR A 117 3.60 1.67 -4.35
C TYR A 117 3.32 1.35 -5.82
N LEU A 118 3.45 2.36 -6.69
CA LEU A 118 3.25 2.24 -8.12
C LEU A 118 4.58 2.48 -8.81
N THR A 119 5.01 1.55 -9.65
CA THR A 119 6.15 1.72 -10.55
C THR A 119 5.68 1.62 -11.98
N ASN A 120 6.25 2.46 -12.84
CA ASN A 120 5.97 2.50 -14.27
C ASN A 120 7.24 2.09 -15.02
N LYS A 121 7.14 1.02 -15.82
CA LYS A 121 8.19 0.57 -16.72
C LYS A 121 7.65 0.62 -18.15
N GLY A 122 7.92 1.72 -18.85
CA GLY A 122 7.28 2.01 -20.13
C GLY A 122 5.76 2.16 -19.93
N GLU A 123 4.98 1.46 -20.73
CA GLU A 123 3.51 1.45 -20.64
C GLU A 123 2.97 0.51 -19.53
N ARG A 124 3.83 -0.29 -18.90
CA ARG A 124 3.41 -1.25 -17.89
C ARG A 124 3.58 -0.67 -16.49
N SER A 125 2.48 -0.44 -15.81
CA SER A 125 2.48 -0.11 -14.38
C SER A 125 2.38 -1.38 -13.54
N THR A 126 3.09 -1.43 -12.42
CA THR A 126 2.97 -2.52 -11.43
C THR A 126 2.70 -1.92 -10.07
N VAL A 127 1.70 -2.48 -9.38
CA VAL A 127 1.26 -2.09 -8.05
C VAL A 127 1.82 -3.06 -7.04
N PHE A 128 2.42 -2.53 -5.99
CA PHE A 128 3.01 -3.28 -4.88
C PHE A 128 2.28 -2.93 -3.59
N LEU A 129 2.07 -3.94 -2.76
CA LEU A 129 1.49 -3.76 -1.44
C LEU A 129 2.60 -3.40 -0.42
N LYS A 130 2.64 -2.18 0.09
CA LYS A 130 3.81 -1.68 0.87
C LYS A 130 4.00 -2.33 2.22
N ASP A 131 2.96 -2.86 2.86
CA ASP A 131 3.10 -3.51 4.17
C ASP A 131 3.79 -4.88 4.08
N ALA A 132 3.82 -5.47 2.88
CA ALA A 132 4.47 -6.74 2.60
C ALA A 132 5.97 -6.61 2.28
N TYR A 133 6.50 -5.38 2.19
CA TYR A 133 7.88 -5.11 1.76
C TYR A 133 8.66 -4.29 2.77
N ILE A 134 9.98 -4.55 2.85
CA ILE A 134 10.98 -3.70 3.48
C ILE A 134 12.00 -3.34 2.39
N GLY A 135 11.99 -2.08 1.96
CA GLY A 135 12.74 -1.67 0.78
C GLY A 135 12.29 -2.43 -0.47
N SER A 136 13.23 -3.06 -1.18
CA SER A 136 12.97 -3.94 -2.34
C SER A 136 12.59 -5.38 -1.93
N ASN A 137 12.72 -5.75 -0.66
CA ASN A 137 12.61 -7.12 -0.20
C ASN A 137 11.21 -7.46 0.31
N LEU A 138 10.65 -8.56 -0.20
CA LEU A 138 9.39 -9.13 0.29
C LEU A 138 9.60 -9.81 1.65
N ILE A 139 8.83 -9.43 2.67
CA ILE A 139 9.01 -9.89 4.06
C ILE A 139 8.67 -11.38 4.22
N GLY A 140 7.57 -11.83 3.60
CA GLY A 140 7.03 -13.18 3.74
C GLY A 140 7.09 -14.00 2.46
N LYS A 141 8.30 -14.30 1.97
CA LYS A 141 8.48 -15.12 0.75
C LYS A 141 8.01 -16.55 0.99
N CYS A 142 7.11 -17.04 0.12
CA CYS A 142 6.75 -18.45 0.13
C CYS A 142 7.95 -19.33 -0.30
N PRO A 143 7.94 -20.65 0.02
CA PRO A 143 9.05 -21.54 -0.32
C PRO A 143 9.45 -21.54 -1.81
N LEU A 144 8.48 -21.36 -2.70
CA LEU A 144 8.73 -21.27 -4.15
C LEU A 144 9.57 -20.05 -4.54
N LEU A 145 9.27 -18.88 -3.96
CA LEU A 145 10.04 -17.66 -4.22
C LEU A 145 11.45 -17.77 -3.63
N GLN A 146 11.60 -18.36 -2.45
CA GLN A 146 12.92 -18.59 -1.84
C GLN A 146 13.77 -19.53 -2.70
N PHE A 147 13.17 -20.61 -3.22
CA PHE A 147 13.85 -21.51 -4.15
C PHE A 147 14.26 -20.79 -5.42
N TYR A 148 13.35 -20.00 -6.01
CA TYR A 148 13.63 -19.23 -7.23
C TYR A 148 14.77 -18.24 -7.02
N ASP A 149 14.80 -17.51 -5.91
CA ASP A 149 15.91 -16.59 -5.58
C ASP A 149 17.25 -17.34 -5.52
N LYS A 150 17.27 -18.51 -4.88
CA LYS A 150 18.46 -19.37 -4.78
C LYS A 150 18.92 -19.87 -6.16
N PHE A 151 17.97 -20.31 -6.97
CA PHE A 151 18.23 -20.75 -8.34
C PHE A 151 18.82 -19.61 -9.19
N MET A 152 18.22 -18.42 -9.13
CA MET A 152 18.68 -17.26 -9.86
C MET A 152 20.07 -16.80 -9.43
N ALA A 153 20.38 -16.86 -8.12
CA ALA A 153 21.71 -16.59 -7.59
C ALA A 153 22.76 -17.56 -8.17
N LEU A 154 22.44 -18.85 -8.26
CA LEU A 154 23.34 -19.85 -8.86
C LEU A 154 23.52 -19.64 -10.38
N CYS A 155 22.52 -19.12 -11.08
CA CYS A 155 22.62 -18.78 -12.49
C CYS A 155 23.42 -17.49 -12.78
N GLY A 156 24.02 -16.85 -11.76
CA GLY A 156 24.71 -15.57 -11.92
C GLY A 156 23.78 -14.40 -12.25
N ARG A 157 22.47 -14.60 -12.07
CA ARG A 157 21.40 -13.60 -12.27
C ARG A 157 20.69 -13.29 -10.95
N GLY A 158 21.43 -13.34 -9.84
CA GLY A 158 20.92 -12.94 -8.54
C GLY A 158 20.31 -11.55 -8.62
N ASN A 159 19.26 -11.29 -7.82
CA ASN A 159 18.56 -10.01 -7.81
C ASN A 159 19.59 -8.86 -7.75
N ILE A 160 19.74 -8.15 -8.87
CA ILE A 160 20.46 -6.89 -8.91
C ILE A 160 19.55 -5.93 -8.14
N ASP A 161 19.92 -5.61 -6.91
CA ASP A 161 19.26 -4.56 -6.16
C ASP A 161 19.18 -3.33 -7.06
N LEU A 162 17.97 -2.91 -7.45
CA LEU A 162 17.73 -1.70 -8.25
C LEU A 162 17.99 -0.41 -7.43
N SER A 163 18.92 -0.47 -6.48
CA SER A 163 19.42 0.65 -5.70
C SER A 163 20.93 0.49 -5.50
N GLU A 164 21.71 0.43 -6.58
CA GLU A 164 23.10 0.88 -6.51
C GLU A 164 23.11 2.41 -6.44
N ASN A 165 23.14 2.93 -5.23
CA ASN A 165 23.93 4.13 -4.97
C ASN A 165 24.49 4.09 -3.55
N THR A 166 25.55 3.29 -3.37
CA THR A 166 26.57 3.57 -2.36
C THR A 166 27.92 3.28 -3.00
N ASN A 167 28.59 4.35 -3.44
CA ASN A 167 30.03 4.34 -3.62
C ASN A 167 30.68 3.99 -2.28
N SER A 168 31.09 2.74 -2.12
CA SER A 168 32.17 2.39 -1.21
C SER A 168 33.00 1.32 -1.90
N LEU A 169 34.21 1.74 -2.31
CA LEU A 169 35.22 0.92 -2.96
C LEU A 169 35.56 -0.32 -2.11
N PRO A 170 35.91 -1.45 -2.73
CA PRO A 170 36.41 -2.61 -2.01
C PRO A 170 37.87 -2.36 -1.59
N THR A 171 38.14 -2.39 -0.29
CA THR A 171 39.50 -2.53 0.23
C THR A 171 39.94 -3.98 0.01
N VAL A 172 40.89 -4.14 -0.91
CA VAL A 172 41.69 -5.35 -1.11
C VAL A 172 42.67 -5.48 0.06
N ILE A 173 42.82 -6.70 0.60
CA ILE A 173 44.06 -7.16 1.24
C ILE A 173 44.74 -8.09 0.24
#